data_AF-A0A1Z5YYK7-F1
#
_entry.id   AF-A0A1Z5YYK7-F1
#
_cell.length_a   1.000
_cell.length_b   1.000
_cell.length_c   1.000
_cell.angle_alpha   90.00
_cell.angle_beta   90.00
_cell.angle_gamma   90.00
#
_symmetry.space_group_name_H-M   'P 1'
#
loop_
_entity.id
_entity.type
_entity.pdbx_description
1 polymer ?
#
loop_
_entity_poly.entity_id
_entity_poly.type
_entity_poly.pdbx_seq_one_letter_code
_entity_poly.pdbx_strand_id
1 'polypeptide(L)'
;MLEKVIPYNGWNFLRNLGDRFGANVIDYVSGALPVISRKEEPHVLAVGSILFMANQNSHLWGIGCMNSSLPDVMIDSCNVHALRGKYTADLLTKAGYTLRDIPFGDPGILAAEVISKQCSQYTIKTFTPIVIIPHYSNYKSYKEHYGASREVKIIDMATDRIDIIKEIESADIVISESLHGLIFGCALGKKITWVGNQNSDTFKYYDWMTTIDSNLDVFDPYTNSLEQLAKESRGAKSIVDKQALVDAFPSYLGYYRTSRGHINYRNARSHEYVLFIVTREQLGLDQDKVLEPITFFEAAKRYCSKMFSTWDEPVYAFVSLQGEGVVPQKNQIHEILFEMDHYSHDFSVIITRDEIDNINRERSSCGAFLDYAPGTIAEASTLLIRPQDKWGWEAGYVIFCV
;
A
#
# COMPACT_ATOMS: atom_id res chain seq x y z
N MET A 1 -6.15 -16.96 -17.54
CA MET A 1 -6.16 -17.90 -16.40
C MET A 1 -7.26 -17.49 -15.42
N LEU A 2 -7.81 -18.42 -14.63
CA LEU A 2 -8.69 -18.05 -13.51
C LEU A 2 -7.81 -17.69 -12.32
N GLU A 3 -7.98 -16.49 -11.77
CA GLU A 3 -7.27 -16.04 -10.58
C GLU A 3 -8.25 -15.93 -9.41
N LYS A 4 -7.85 -16.46 -8.25
CA LYS A 4 -8.60 -16.29 -7.01
C LYS A 4 -8.35 -14.89 -6.47
N VAL A 5 -9.43 -14.16 -6.18
CA VAL A 5 -9.39 -12.80 -5.65
C VAL A 5 -10.14 -12.68 -4.33
N ILE A 6 -9.83 -11.68 -3.52
CA ILE A 6 -10.56 -11.31 -2.30
C ILE A 6 -11.01 -9.85 -2.43
N PRO A 7 -12.31 -9.55 -2.38
CA PRO A 7 -12.79 -8.17 -2.37
C PRO A 7 -12.44 -7.50 -1.03
N TYR A 8 -11.87 -6.31 -1.07
CA TYR A 8 -11.55 -5.51 0.12
C TYR A 8 -11.84 -4.02 -0.12
N ASN A 9 -11.87 -3.24 0.94
CA ASN A 9 -11.94 -1.79 0.86
C ASN A 9 -11.02 -1.19 1.94
N GLY A 10 -10.60 0.06 1.79
CA GLY A 10 -9.63 0.69 2.68
C GLY A 10 -9.58 2.19 2.49
N TRP A 11 -9.00 2.89 3.46
CA TRP A 11 -8.89 4.35 3.42
C TRP A 11 -7.85 4.80 2.38
N ASN A 12 -8.31 5.12 1.18
CA ASN A 12 -7.46 5.49 0.04
C ASN A 12 -7.36 7.01 -0.19
N PHE A 13 -8.02 7.85 0.61
CA PHE A 13 -8.00 9.32 0.42
C PHE A 13 -6.63 9.94 0.68
N LEU A 14 -5.86 9.36 1.60
CA LEU A 14 -4.49 9.75 1.89
C LEU A 14 -3.62 8.50 1.81
N ARG A 15 -2.47 8.58 1.12
CA ARG A 15 -1.49 7.49 1.15
C ARG A 15 -1.05 7.32 2.60
N ASN A 16 -1.27 6.13 3.17
CA ASN A 16 -0.84 5.76 4.50
C ASN A 16 -0.45 4.27 4.46
N LEU A 17 0.83 3.96 4.68
CA LEU A 17 1.34 2.60 4.58
C LEU A 17 0.61 1.66 5.54
N GLY A 18 0.21 2.15 6.71
CA GLY A 18 -0.56 1.38 7.67
C GLY A 18 -1.91 0.93 7.12
N ASP A 19 -2.74 1.86 6.64
CA ASP A 19 -4.06 1.52 6.09
C ASP A 19 -3.95 0.72 4.78
N ARG A 20 -2.90 0.96 4.00
CA ARG A 20 -2.62 0.22 2.75
C ARG A 20 -2.10 -1.20 2.98
N PHE A 21 -1.50 -1.45 4.15
CA PHE A 21 -0.99 -2.77 4.52
C PHE A 21 -2.08 -3.85 4.53
N GLY A 22 -3.36 -3.46 4.65
CA GLY A 22 -4.52 -4.35 4.54
C GLY A 22 -4.48 -5.26 3.31
N ALA A 23 -4.10 -4.75 2.13
CA ALA A 23 -3.99 -5.58 0.94
C ALA A 23 -2.85 -6.59 1.04
N ASN A 24 -1.69 -6.17 1.56
CA ASN A 24 -0.52 -7.04 1.70
C ASN A 24 -0.76 -8.19 2.67
N VAL A 25 -1.47 -7.94 3.77
CA VAL A 25 -1.82 -8.98 4.74
C VAL A 25 -2.93 -9.89 4.22
N ILE A 26 -3.92 -9.37 3.48
CA ILE A 26 -4.94 -10.19 2.79
C ILE A 26 -4.27 -11.13 1.79
N ASP A 27 -3.35 -10.62 0.97
CA ASP A 27 -2.55 -11.40 0.03
C ASP A 27 -1.80 -12.53 0.76
N TYR A 28 -1.07 -12.17 1.81
CA TYR A 28 -0.26 -13.11 2.58
C TYR A 28 -1.11 -14.24 3.19
N VAL A 29 -2.23 -13.90 3.84
CA VAL A 29 -3.09 -14.85 4.54
C VAL A 29 -3.93 -15.71 3.58
N SER A 30 -4.49 -15.10 2.54
CA SER A 30 -5.43 -15.79 1.65
C SER A 30 -4.76 -16.54 0.49
N GLY A 31 -3.54 -16.13 0.12
CA GLY A 31 -2.87 -16.52 -1.13
C GLY A 31 -3.54 -15.96 -2.40
N ALA A 32 -4.68 -15.29 -2.26
CA ALA A 32 -5.47 -14.70 -3.34
C ALA A 32 -5.05 -13.23 -3.57
N LEU A 33 -5.43 -12.69 -4.73
CA LEU A 33 -5.18 -11.29 -5.05
C LEU A 33 -6.24 -10.39 -4.37
N PRO A 34 -5.86 -9.45 -3.49
CA PRO A 34 -6.79 -8.45 -2.97
C PRO A 34 -7.26 -7.52 -4.10
N VAL A 35 -8.57 -7.28 -4.20
CA VAL A 35 -9.18 -6.40 -5.20
C VAL A 35 -10.09 -5.40 -4.51
N ILE A 36 -9.95 -4.11 -4.83
CA ILE A 36 -10.82 -3.11 -4.22
C ILE A 36 -12.25 -3.32 -4.72
N SER A 37 -13.22 -3.31 -3.82
CA SER A 37 -14.63 -3.52 -4.13
C SER A 37 -15.46 -2.29 -3.75
N ARG A 38 -16.61 -2.13 -4.40
CA ARG A 38 -17.57 -1.07 -4.06
C ARG A 38 -18.04 -1.26 -2.62
N LYS A 39 -18.38 -0.16 -1.95
CA LYS A 39 -18.94 -0.24 -0.60
C LYS A 39 -20.30 -0.96 -0.58
N GLU A 40 -21.00 -1.01 -1.71
CA GLU A 40 -22.27 -1.72 -1.91
C GLU A 40 -22.11 -3.24 -2.09
N GLU A 41 -20.89 -3.71 -2.32
CA GLU A 41 -20.57 -5.13 -2.51
C GLU A 41 -19.93 -5.71 -1.24
N PRO A 42 -20.01 -7.03 -0.98
CA PRO A 42 -19.30 -7.66 0.12
C PRO A 42 -17.79 -7.45 0.03
N HIS A 43 -17.19 -6.87 1.06
CA HIS A 43 -15.76 -6.55 1.07
C HIS A 43 -15.15 -6.70 2.46
N VAL A 44 -13.87 -7.07 2.51
CA VAL A 44 -13.08 -7.06 3.74
C VAL A 44 -12.64 -5.64 4.07
N LEU A 45 -12.84 -5.22 5.32
CA LEU A 45 -12.11 -4.11 5.93
C LEU A 45 -11.06 -4.68 6.87
N ALA A 46 -9.80 -4.42 6.57
CA ALA A 46 -8.65 -4.97 7.30
C ALA A 46 -7.70 -3.84 7.71
N VAL A 47 -7.09 -3.99 8.91
CA VAL A 47 -6.03 -3.11 9.45
C VAL A 47 -6.51 -1.68 9.74
N GLY A 48 -6.08 -1.14 10.88
CA GLY A 48 -6.19 0.28 11.16
C GLY A 48 -7.49 0.75 11.81
N SER A 49 -7.67 2.08 11.81
CA SER A 49 -8.72 2.79 12.56
C SER A 49 -9.92 3.15 11.70
N ILE A 50 -10.30 2.26 10.78
CA ILE A 50 -11.21 2.55 9.68
C ILE A 50 -12.64 2.06 9.91
N LEU A 51 -13.05 1.78 11.16
CA LEU A 51 -14.43 1.32 11.45
C LEU A 51 -15.50 2.27 10.90
N PHE A 52 -15.22 3.57 10.78
CA PHE A 52 -16.14 4.57 10.22
C PHE A 52 -16.48 4.33 8.74
N MET A 53 -15.73 3.46 8.04
CA MET A 53 -16.03 3.04 6.66
C MET A 53 -17.01 1.86 6.60
N ALA A 54 -17.27 1.19 7.73
CA ALA A 54 -18.04 -0.03 7.76
C ALA A 54 -19.52 0.18 7.43
N ASN A 55 -20.10 -0.79 6.74
CA ASN A 55 -21.52 -0.89 6.44
C ASN A 55 -21.98 -2.36 6.48
N GLN A 56 -23.23 -2.63 6.07
CA GLN A 56 -23.83 -3.97 6.14
C GLN A 56 -23.10 -5.01 5.28
N ASN A 57 -22.40 -4.59 4.24
CA ASN A 57 -21.61 -5.45 3.35
C ASN A 57 -20.14 -5.62 3.82
N SER A 58 -19.73 -4.88 4.85
CA SER A 58 -18.36 -4.93 5.34
C SER A 58 -18.12 -6.15 6.23
N HIS A 59 -17.04 -6.88 5.94
CA HIS A 59 -16.51 -7.93 6.80
C HIS A 59 -15.30 -7.40 7.57
N LEU A 60 -15.46 -7.25 8.88
CA LEU A 60 -14.51 -6.58 9.75
C LEU A 60 -13.45 -7.59 10.21
N TRP A 61 -12.20 -7.35 9.85
CA TRP A 61 -11.07 -8.20 10.23
C TRP A 61 -9.96 -7.37 10.85
N GLY A 62 -10.08 -7.18 12.17
CA GLY A 62 -9.06 -6.58 13.03
C GLY A 62 -8.94 -5.06 12.92
N ILE A 63 -9.98 -4.39 12.41
CA ILE A 63 -10.09 -2.92 12.41
C ILE A 63 -10.63 -2.40 13.76
N GLY A 64 -10.44 -1.11 14.04
CA GLY A 64 -10.93 -0.45 15.25
C GLY A 64 -11.50 0.95 15.05
N CYS A 65 -12.13 1.50 16.09
CA CYS A 65 -12.57 2.91 16.10
C CYS A 65 -11.36 3.85 16.14
N MET A 66 -11.45 5.01 15.48
CA MET A 66 -10.45 6.07 15.64
C MET A 66 -10.53 6.71 17.03
N ASN A 67 -11.76 6.93 17.49
CA ASN A 67 -12.11 7.78 18.63
C ASN A 67 -12.94 7.02 19.66
N SER A 68 -13.12 7.61 20.84
CA SER A 68 -13.94 7.04 21.93
C SER A 68 -15.45 7.04 21.68
N SER A 69 -15.89 7.50 20.50
CA SER A 69 -17.28 7.48 20.07
C SER A 69 -17.42 6.52 18.89
N LEU A 70 -18.43 5.65 18.94
CA LEU A 70 -18.76 4.81 17.81
C LEU A 70 -19.22 5.70 16.64
N PRO A 71 -18.66 5.54 15.44
CA PRO A 71 -19.16 6.25 14.26
C PRO A 71 -20.60 5.81 13.93
N ASP A 72 -21.33 6.65 13.21
CA ASP A 72 -22.66 6.32 12.70
C ASP A 72 -22.56 5.28 11.57
N VAL A 73 -22.47 4.01 11.95
CA VAL A 73 -22.32 2.86 11.05
C VAL A 73 -23.38 1.82 11.34
N MET A 74 -23.87 1.19 10.26
CA MET A 74 -24.80 0.07 10.31
C MET A 74 -24.07 -1.16 9.79
N ILE A 75 -23.69 -2.07 10.69
CA ILE A 75 -22.95 -3.30 10.34
C ILE A 75 -23.79 -4.55 10.59
N ASP A 76 -23.46 -5.65 9.92
CA ASP A 76 -23.97 -6.97 10.28
C ASP A 76 -23.05 -7.60 11.34
N SER A 77 -23.60 -7.97 12.50
CA SER A 77 -22.86 -8.62 13.58
C SER A 77 -22.25 -9.97 13.16
N CYS A 78 -22.85 -10.66 12.18
CA CYS A 78 -22.31 -11.90 11.62
C CYS A 78 -21.03 -11.68 10.81
N ASN A 79 -20.80 -10.44 10.36
CA ASN A 79 -19.65 -10.06 9.54
C ASN A 79 -18.51 -9.47 10.38
N VAL A 80 -18.63 -9.47 11.70
CA VAL A 80 -17.51 -9.18 12.60
C VAL A 80 -16.73 -10.47 12.82
N HIS A 81 -15.49 -10.50 12.31
CA HIS A 81 -14.61 -11.65 12.37
C HIS A 81 -13.45 -11.45 13.34
N ALA A 82 -12.91 -10.23 13.41
CA ALA A 82 -11.94 -9.82 14.41
C ALA A 82 -12.06 -8.30 14.62
N LEU A 83 -11.65 -7.82 15.80
CA LEU A 83 -11.57 -6.39 16.10
C LEU A 83 -10.17 -6.04 16.58
N ARG A 84 -9.74 -4.79 16.37
CA ARG A 84 -8.39 -4.37 16.76
C ARG A 84 -8.11 -4.57 18.25
N GLY A 85 -9.09 -4.30 19.11
CA GLY A 85 -8.94 -4.34 20.55
C GLY A 85 -10.27 -4.36 21.31
N LYS A 86 -10.17 -4.52 22.63
CA LYS A 86 -11.31 -4.69 23.53
C LYS A 86 -12.21 -3.47 23.60
N TYR A 87 -11.66 -2.26 23.48
CA TYR A 87 -12.45 -1.03 23.61
C TYR A 87 -13.32 -0.79 22.38
N THR A 88 -12.85 -1.14 21.19
CA THR A 88 -13.72 -1.17 19.99
C THR A 88 -14.87 -2.16 20.19
N ALA A 89 -14.59 -3.36 20.72
CA ALA A 89 -15.62 -4.36 20.99
C ALA A 89 -16.66 -3.87 22.01
N ASP A 90 -16.20 -3.18 23.06
CA ASP A 90 -17.07 -2.57 24.08
C ASP A 90 -17.98 -1.49 23.47
N LEU A 91 -17.46 -0.65 22.56
CA LEU A 91 -18.27 0.37 21.87
C LEU A 91 -19.36 -0.26 21.01
N LEU A 92 -19.04 -1.32 20.25
CA LEU A 92 -20.02 -2.04 19.44
C LEU A 92 -21.09 -2.71 20.31
N THR A 93 -20.68 -3.36 21.40
CA THR A 93 -21.60 -4.02 22.33
C THR A 93 -22.53 -3.01 23.00
N LYS A 94 -22.02 -1.85 23.44
CA LYS A 94 -22.82 -0.76 24.02
C LYS A 94 -23.81 -0.15 23.04
N ALA A 95 -23.50 -0.19 21.74
CA ALA A 95 -24.41 0.23 20.67
C ALA A 95 -25.47 -0.83 20.29
N GLY A 96 -25.46 -2.00 20.94
CA GLY A 96 -26.46 -3.05 20.75
C GLY A 96 -26.08 -4.14 19.75
N TYR A 97 -24.84 -4.14 19.23
CA TYR A 97 -24.36 -5.23 18.37
C TYR A 97 -24.01 -6.47 19.20
N THR A 98 -24.41 -7.65 18.72
CA THR A 98 -24.12 -8.93 19.40
C THR A 98 -22.86 -9.55 18.81
N LEU A 99 -21.75 -9.47 19.53
CA LEU A 99 -20.48 -10.03 19.08
C LEU A 99 -20.38 -11.52 19.44
N ARG A 100 -19.85 -12.32 18.50
CA ARG A 100 -19.45 -13.72 18.75
C ARG A 100 -18.13 -13.75 19.51
N ASP A 101 -17.68 -14.96 19.87
CA ASP A 101 -16.30 -15.16 20.31
C ASP A 101 -15.36 -14.94 19.11
N ILE A 102 -14.73 -13.77 19.08
CA ILE A 102 -13.86 -13.31 17.99
C ILE A 102 -12.48 -12.96 18.55
N PRO A 103 -11.39 -13.21 17.80
CA PRO A 103 -10.06 -12.78 18.23
C PRO A 103 -9.94 -11.25 18.20
N PHE A 104 -9.03 -10.75 19.03
CA PHE A 104 -8.58 -9.37 19.00
C PHE A 104 -7.17 -9.24 18.43
N GLY A 105 -6.95 -8.23 17.61
CA GLY A 105 -5.65 -7.90 17.04
C GLY A 105 -5.75 -7.15 15.73
N ASP A 106 -4.86 -6.18 15.53
CA ASP A 106 -4.64 -5.58 14.22
C ASP A 106 -3.83 -6.54 13.33
N PRO A 107 -4.27 -6.89 12.10
CA PRO A 107 -3.52 -7.78 11.22
C PRO A 107 -2.15 -7.24 10.81
N GLY A 108 -1.88 -5.95 11.03
CA GLY A 108 -0.53 -5.36 10.96
C GLY A 108 0.50 -6.08 11.85
N ILE A 109 0.07 -6.87 12.84
CA ILE A 109 0.97 -7.72 13.65
C ILE A 109 1.65 -8.83 12.84
N LEU A 110 1.14 -9.14 11.64
CA LEU A 110 1.74 -10.09 10.68
C LEU A 110 2.82 -9.44 9.81
N ALA A 111 3.26 -8.21 10.12
CA ALA A 111 4.24 -7.47 9.32
C ALA A 111 5.54 -8.24 9.09
N ALA A 112 6.08 -8.91 10.10
CA ALA A 112 7.33 -9.69 9.97
C ALA A 112 7.18 -10.82 8.93
N GLU A 113 6.07 -11.54 8.98
CA GLU A 113 5.79 -12.64 8.06
C GLU A 113 5.53 -12.14 6.63
N VAL A 114 4.78 -11.05 6.50
CA VAL A 114 4.48 -10.42 5.21
C VAL A 114 5.75 -9.92 4.53
N ILE A 115 6.62 -9.18 5.23
CA ILE A 115 7.86 -8.65 4.63
C ILE A 115 8.85 -9.76 4.31
N SER A 116 8.91 -10.82 5.12
CA SER A 116 9.77 -11.96 4.85
C SER A 116 9.41 -12.62 3.52
N LYS A 117 8.11 -12.77 3.24
CA LYS A 117 7.61 -13.35 1.99
C LYS A 117 7.65 -12.38 0.80
N GLN A 118 7.17 -11.15 0.97
CA GLN A 118 6.92 -10.22 -0.15
C GLN A 118 8.11 -9.32 -0.48
N CYS A 119 9.07 -9.20 0.44
CA CYS A 119 10.23 -8.33 0.30
C CYS A 119 11.57 -9.08 0.45
N SER A 120 11.62 -10.40 0.32
CA SER A 120 12.81 -11.23 0.54
C SER A 120 14.07 -10.73 -0.19
N GLN A 121 13.91 -10.19 -1.40
CA GLN A 121 14.98 -9.63 -2.23
C GLN A 121 15.55 -8.28 -1.74
N TYR A 122 14.82 -7.55 -0.89
CA TYR A 122 15.26 -6.27 -0.38
C TYR A 122 16.22 -6.47 0.80
N THR A 123 17.49 -6.14 0.58
CA THR A 123 18.52 -6.21 1.63
C THR A 123 18.57 -4.89 2.39
N ILE A 124 18.66 -4.97 3.73
CA ILE A 124 18.88 -3.80 4.59
C ILE A 124 20.23 -3.20 4.24
N LYS A 125 20.24 -1.96 3.74
CA LYS A 125 21.48 -1.30 3.29
C LYS A 125 22.29 -0.70 4.44
N THR A 126 21.61 -0.31 5.53
CA THR A 126 22.22 0.40 6.66
C THR A 126 21.44 0.13 7.94
N PHE A 127 22.14 -0.26 9.01
CA PHE A 127 21.60 -0.30 10.36
C PHE A 127 21.34 1.13 10.86
N THR A 128 20.19 1.35 11.53
CA THR A 128 19.83 2.64 12.13
C THR A 128 19.45 2.42 13.59
N PRO A 129 20.16 2.99 14.58
CA PRO A 129 19.84 2.76 15.99
C PRO A 129 18.38 3.10 16.36
N ILE A 130 17.90 4.26 15.88
CA ILE A 130 16.56 4.77 16.19
C ILE A 130 15.82 5.12 14.91
N VAL A 131 14.61 4.60 14.77
CA VAL A 131 13.64 5.02 13.75
C VAL A 131 12.57 5.87 14.41
N ILE A 132 12.30 7.05 13.85
CA ILE A 132 11.21 7.93 14.29
C ILE A 132 10.14 7.98 13.19
N ILE A 133 8.90 7.68 13.57
CA ILE A 133 7.76 7.63 12.66
C ILE A 133 6.71 8.66 13.11
N PRO A 134 6.76 9.90 12.58
CA PRO A 134 5.79 10.94 12.88
C PRO A 134 4.42 10.66 12.26
N HIS A 135 3.40 11.40 12.72
CA HIS A 135 2.18 11.56 11.94
C HIS A 135 2.49 12.30 10.63
N TYR A 136 1.80 11.98 9.54
CA TYR A 136 2.10 12.56 8.21
C TYR A 136 2.10 14.09 8.21
N SER A 137 1.20 14.72 8.97
CA SER A 137 1.13 16.18 9.09
C SER A 137 2.35 16.80 9.79
N ASN A 138 3.05 16.01 10.61
CA ASN A 138 4.16 16.45 11.45
C ASN A 138 5.51 16.04 10.87
N TYR A 139 5.55 15.30 9.75
CA TYR A 139 6.78 14.79 9.15
C TYR A 139 7.84 15.88 8.93
N LYS A 140 7.43 17.03 8.39
CA LYS A 140 8.36 18.17 8.17
C LYS A 140 8.95 18.69 9.48
N SER A 141 8.12 18.85 10.52
CA SER A 141 8.57 19.35 11.83
C SER A 141 9.53 18.39 12.50
N TYR A 142 9.25 17.08 12.45
CA TYR A 142 10.17 16.07 12.96
C TYR A 142 11.49 16.06 12.19
N LYS A 143 11.45 16.26 10.87
CA LYS A 143 12.66 16.37 10.04
C LYS A 143 13.52 17.55 10.43
N GLU A 144 12.91 18.69 10.73
CA GLU A 144 13.62 19.87 11.22
C GLU A 144 14.20 19.64 12.62
N HIS A 145 13.46 18.96 13.49
CA HIS A 145 13.85 18.75 14.89
C HIS A 145 14.92 17.65 15.08
N TYR A 146 14.75 16.49 14.44
CA TYR A 146 15.63 15.33 14.63
C TYR A 146 16.56 15.04 13.44
N GLY A 147 16.33 15.65 12.27
CA GLY A 147 16.98 15.24 11.01
C GLY A 147 18.49 15.53 10.94
N ALA A 148 19.05 16.29 11.89
CA ALA A 148 20.49 16.50 12.01
C ALA A 148 21.21 15.34 12.75
N SER A 149 20.47 14.48 13.46
CA SER A 149 21.05 13.34 14.18
C SER A 149 21.46 12.23 13.21
N ARG A 150 22.66 11.70 13.39
CA ARG A 150 23.16 10.54 12.61
C ARG A 150 22.64 9.20 13.12
N GLU A 151 22.05 9.19 14.31
CA GLU A 151 21.53 7.98 14.97
C GLU A 151 20.06 7.72 14.65
N VAL A 152 19.41 8.70 14.00
CA VAL A 152 17.98 8.72 13.73
C VAL A 152 17.72 8.62 12.24
N LYS A 153 16.77 7.76 11.88
CA LYS A 153 16.09 7.81 10.58
C LYS A 153 14.63 8.18 10.79
N ILE A 154 14.17 9.19 10.06
CA ILE A 154 12.78 9.64 10.09
C ILE A 154 12.07 9.02 8.90
N ILE A 155 11.03 8.23 9.18
CA ILE A 155 10.27 7.51 8.15
C ILE A 155 8.92 8.18 7.95
N ASP A 156 8.64 8.58 6.71
CA ASP A 156 7.31 9.03 6.31
C ASP A 156 6.44 7.84 5.92
N MET A 157 5.32 7.67 6.63
CA MET A 157 4.34 6.61 6.35
C MET A 157 3.37 7.01 5.24
N ALA A 158 3.49 8.19 4.63
CA ALA A 158 2.65 8.64 3.51
C ALA A 158 3.01 7.95 2.17
N THR A 159 2.96 6.62 2.15
CA THR A 159 3.49 5.77 1.08
C THR A 159 2.78 4.41 1.01
N ASP A 160 2.95 3.69 -0.08
CA ASP A 160 2.54 2.28 -0.35
C ASP A 160 3.70 1.29 -0.20
N ARG A 161 4.90 1.82 0.05
CA ARG A 161 6.15 1.09 -0.03
C ARG A 161 6.34 0.18 1.16
N ILE A 162 5.84 -1.06 1.05
CA ILE A 162 5.95 -2.06 2.12
C ILE A 162 7.40 -2.41 2.50
N ASP A 163 8.36 -2.17 1.61
CA ASP A 163 9.78 -2.38 1.90
C ASP A 163 10.33 -1.38 2.93
N ILE A 164 9.62 -0.28 3.22
CA ILE A 164 9.96 0.63 4.32
C ILE A 164 9.85 -0.08 5.68
N ILE A 165 9.00 -1.10 5.81
CA ILE A 165 8.93 -1.90 7.04
C ILE A 165 10.27 -2.61 7.31
N LYS A 166 11.06 -2.94 6.28
CA LYS A 166 12.44 -3.46 6.48
C LYS A 166 13.40 -2.41 7.05
N GLU A 167 13.12 -1.13 6.86
CA GLU A 167 13.88 -0.07 7.51
C GLU A 167 13.56 0.00 9.00
N ILE A 168 12.30 -0.22 9.38
CA ILE A 168 11.88 -0.39 10.79
C ILE A 168 12.52 -1.66 11.39
N GLU A 169 12.58 -2.75 10.62
CA GLU A 169 13.24 -4.00 11.01
C GLU A 169 14.74 -3.79 11.27
N SER A 170 15.37 -2.83 10.62
CA SER A 170 16.79 -2.52 10.84
C SER A 170 17.10 -1.77 12.14
N ALA A 171 16.08 -1.32 12.88
CA ALA A 171 16.25 -0.51 14.07
C ALA A 171 16.25 -1.31 15.38
N ASP A 172 16.85 -0.73 16.42
CA ASP A 172 16.71 -1.21 17.81
C ASP A 172 15.47 -0.61 18.49
N ILE A 173 15.21 0.67 18.22
CA ILE A 173 14.15 1.46 18.83
C ILE A 173 13.28 2.11 17.76
N VAL A 174 11.96 2.03 17.95
CA VAL A 174 10.94 2.72 17.15
C VAL A 174 10.21 3.72 18.03
N ILE A 175 10.40 5.00 17.76
CA ILE A 175 9.67 6.10 18.40
C ILE A 175 8.56 6.51 17.44
N SER A 176 7.29 6.43 17.82
CA SER A 176 6.22 6.67 16.86
C SER A 176 5.02 7.44 17.40
N GLU A 177 4.59 8.40 16.58
CA GLU A 177 3.29 9.06 16.67
C GLU A 177 2.22 8.34 15.84
N SER A 178 2.62 7.52 14.87
CA SER A 178 1.72 6.67 14.10
C SER A 178 1.38 5.38 14.85
N LEU A 179 0.10 5.06 15.00
CA LEU A 179 -0.31 3.76 15.58
C LEU A 179 0.30 2.58 14.81
N HIS A 180 0.30 2.62 13.48
CA HIS A 180 0.90 1.56 12.67
C HIS A 180 2.42 1.49 12.81
N GLY A 181 3.09 2.61 13.13
CA GLY A 181 4.51 2.58 13.50
C GLY A 181 4.75 1.78 14.78
N LEU A 182 3.87 1.92 15.78
CA LEU A 182 3.91 1.10 17.01
C LEU A 182 3.58 -0.37 16.74
N ILE A 183 2.54 -0.65 15.95
CA ILE A 183 2.14 -2.01 15.56
C ILE A 183 3.29 -2.72 14.84
N PHE A 184 3.90 -2.08 13.84
CA PHE A 184 5.02 -2.66 13.09
C PHE A 184 6.25 -2.84 13.96
N GLY A 185 6.58 -1.86 14.82
CA GLY A 185 7.66 -2.00 15.79
C GLY A 185 7.45 -3.21 16.72
N CYS A 186 6.24 -3.38 17.25
CA CYS A 186 5.87 -4.54 18.08
C CYS A 186 5.95 -5.86 17.31
N ALA A 187 5.41 -5.91 16.08
CA ALA A 187 5.44 -7.09 15.21
C ALA A 187 6.86 -7.59 14.91
N LEU A 188 7.80 -6.64 14.78
CA LEU A 188 9.21 -6.89 14.48
C LEU A 188 10.06 -7.10 15.74
N GLY A 189 9.45 -7.15 16.93
CA GLY A 189 10.15 -7.35 18.20
C GLY A 189 11.05 -6.19 18.61
N LYS A 190 10.75 -4.96 18.17
CA LYS A 190 11.53 -3.76 18.48
C LYS A 190 11.11 -3.16 19.81
N LYS A 191 12.00 -2.38 20.42
CA LYS A 191 11.59 -1.51 21.53
C LYS A 191 10.78 -0.35 20.95
N ILE A 192 9.62 -0.06 21.53
CA ILE A 192 8.73 0.99 21.04
C ILE A 192 8.52 2.07 22.10
N THR A 193 8.45 3.33 21.66
CA THR A 193 8.04 4.49 22.46
C THR A 193 6.89 5.19 21.76
N TRP A 194 5.80 5.41 22.47
CA TRP A 194 4.68 6.20 21.96
C TRP A 194 4.94 7.68 22.20
N VAL A 195 4.96 8.46 21.12
CA VAL A 195 5.03 9.93 21.18
C VAL A 195 3.78 10.56 20.57
N GLY A 196 3.46 11.78 20.97
CA GLY A 196 2.36 12.52 20.39
C GLY A 196 1.81 13.58 21.34
N ASN A 197 0.70 14.18 20.93
CA ASN A 197 0.00 15.18 21.75
C ASN A 197 -1.00 14.48 22.69
N GLN A 198 -0.79 14.57 24.00
CA GLN A 198 -1.69 13.99 25.00
C GLN A 198 -3.12 14.56 24.95
N ASN A 199 -3.29 15.77 24.39
CA ASN A 199 -4.59 16.41 24.22
C ASN A 199 -5.35 15.98 22.94
N SER A 200 -4.74 15.12 22.12
CA SER A 200 -5.41 14.53 20.94
C SER A 200 -6.20 13.28 21.33
N ASP A 201 -7.07 12.79 20.44
CA ASP A 201 -7.78 11.54 20.69
C ASP A 201 -6.79 10.36 20.70
N THR A 202 -6.71 9.71 21.86
CA THR A 202 -5.78 8.62 22.15
C THR A 202 -6.44 7.24 22.13
N PHE A 203 -7.76 7.17 21.87
CA PHE A 203 -8.55 5.96 22.00
C PHE A 203 -7.95 4.79 21.21
N LYS A 204 -7.58 5.01 19.94
CA LYS A 204 -7.04 3.95 19.08
C LYS A 204 -5.77 3.31 19.61
N TYR A 205 -4.94 4.05 20.34
CA TYR A 205 -3.70 3.54 20.91
C TYR A 205 -4.01 2.64 22.09
N TYR A 206 -4.84 3.10 23.02
CA TYR A 206 -5.23 2.28 24.17
C TYR A 206 -6.05 1.05 23.78
N ASP A 207 -6.91 1.18 22.76
CA ASP A 207 -7.62 0.04 22.19
C ASP A 207 -6.65 -1.02 21.66
N TRP A 208 -5.64 -0.61 20.87
CA TRP A 208 -4.58 -1.53 20.44
C TRP A 208 -3.75 -2.09 21.61
N MET A 209 -3.43 -1.28 22.63
CA MET A 209 -2.67 -1.73 23.79
C MET A 209 -3.36 -2.84 24.58
N THR A 210 -4.67 -3.03 24.41
CA THR A 210 -5.37 -4.20 24.97
C THR A 210 -4.88 -5.55 24.39
N THR A 211 -4.05 -5.52 23.34
CA THR A 211 -3.51 -6.67 22.60
C THR A 211 -1.99 -6.85 22.75
N ILE A 212 -1.36 -6.13 23.67
CA ILE A 212 0.06 -6.29 24.04
C ILE A 212 0.20 -6.51 25.56
N ASP A 213 1.35 -7.02 25.99
CA ASP A 213 1.66 -7.29 27.40
C ASP A 213 2.18 -6.07 28.19
N SER A 214 2.00 -4.87 27.64
CA SER A 214 2.65 -3.65 28.08
C SER A 214 1.70 -2.45 28.00
N ASN A 215 1.81 -1.52 28.94
CA ASN A 215 1.22 -0.19 28.82
C ASN A 215 2.31 0.79 28.40
N LEU A 216 2.02 1.65 27.43
CA LEU A 216 2.92 2.71 27.01
C LEU A 216 2.36 4.06 27.45
N ASP A 217 3.21 4.88 28.04
CA ASP A 217 2.91 6.29 28.25
C ASP A 217 3.16 7.08 26.96
N VAL A 218 2.40 8.15 26.77
CA VAL A 218 2.59 9.09 25.65
C VAL A 218 3.53 10.21 26.06
N PHE A 219 4.62 10.38 25.30
CA PHE A 219 5.59 11.45 25.52
C PHE A 219 5.46 12.54 24.44
N ASP A 220 5.70 13.78 24.83
CA ASP A 220 5.77 14.88 23.86
C ASP A 220 7.15 14.86 23.19
N PRO A 221 7.21 14.72 21.85
CA PRO A 221 8.48 14.61 21.12
C PRO A 221 9.33 15.89 21.20
N TYR A 222 8.72 17.06 21.40
CA TYR A 222 9.44 18.34 21.36
C TYR A 222 9.99 18.76 22.72
N THR A 223 9.44 18.23 23.82
CA THR A 223 9.88 18.55 25.18
C THR A 223 10.77 17.49 25.81
N ASN A 224 10.74 16.25 25.30
CA ASN A 224 11.60 15.17 25.77
C ASN A 224 12.80 14.98 24.82
N SER A 225 14.00 14.78 25.37
CA SER A 225 15.19 14.54 24.55
C SER A 225 15.14 13.17 23.88
N LEU A 226 15.91 12.99 22.80
CA LEU A 226 16.00 11.69 22.11
C LEU A 226 16.46 10.58 23.05
N GLU A 227 17.42 10.86 23.93
CA GLU A 227 17.94 9.92 24.93
C GLU A 227 16.86 9.54 25.95
N GLN A 228 16.03 10.50 26.37
CA GLN A 228 14.91 10.24 27.25
C GLN A 228 13.87 9.34 26.57
N LEU A 229 13.47 9.67 25.33
CA LEU A 229 12.53 8.85 24.56
C LEU A 229 13.05 7.43 24.31
N ALA A 230 14.35 7.28 24.06
CA ALA A 230 15.00 5.98 23.91
C ALA A 230 15.00 5.17 25.21
N LYS A 231 15.21 5.83 26.37
CA LYS A 231 15.13 5.20 27.70
C LYS A 231 13.72 4.74 28.04
N GLU A 232 12.70 5.44 27.58
CA GLU A 232 11.30 5.08 27.77
C GLU A 232 10.81 3.98 26.81
N SER A 233 11.64 3.55 25.87
CA SER A 233 11.29 2.46 24.96
C SER A 233 11.09 1.14 25.70
N ARG A 234 10.09 0.36 25.27
CA ARG A 234 9.72 -0.94 25.86
C ARG A 234 9.65 -2.01 24.79
N GLY A 235 10.18 -3.20 25.07
CA GLY A 235 10.02 -4.38 24.22
C GLY A 235 8.65 -5.02 24.40
N ALA A 236 7.59 -4.30 24.03
CA ALA A 236 6.21 -4.76 24.19
C ALA A 236 5.96 -5.99 23.31
N LYS A 237 5.47 -7.08 23.90
CA LYS A 237 5.12 -8.29 23.18
C LYS A 237 3.64 -8.30 22.89
N SER A 238 3.30 -8.67 21.66
CA SER A 238 1.91 -8.94 21.33
C SER A 238 1.41 -10.19 22.05
N ILE A 239 0.21 -10.09 22.62
CA ILE A 239 -0.54 -11.23 23.17
C ILE A 239 -1.62 -11.73 22.21
N VAL A 240 -1.63 -11.20 20.97
CA VAL A 240 -2.54 -11.64 19.91
C VAL A 240 -2.25 -13.10 19.58
N ASP A 241 -3.29 -13.92 19.60
CA ASP A 241 -3.24 -15.24 18.97
C ASP A 241 -3.26 -15.05 17.45
N LYS A 242 -2.05 -15.02 16.86
CA LYS A 242 -1.86 -14.84 15.42
C LYS A 242 -2.59 -15.90 14.60
N GLN A 243 -2.67 -17.14 15.09
CA GLN A 243 -3.34 -18.22 14.37
C GLN A 243 -4.85 -18.02 14.40
N ALA A 244 -5.43 -17.71 15.57
CA ALA A 244 -6.85 -17.38 15.65
C ALA A 244 -7.22 -16.17 14.77
N LEU A 245 -6.35 -15.14 14.72
CA LEU A 245 -6.56 -13.98 13.84
C LEU A 245 -6.54 -14.38 12.35
N VAL A 246 -5.61 -15.24 11.93
CA VAL A 246 -5.55 -15.79 10.58
C VAL A 246 -6.77 -16.67 10.27
N ASP A 247 -7.17 -17.53 11.19
CA ASP A 247 -8.32 -18.44 11.03
C ASP A 247 -9.65 -17.69 10.95
N ALA A 248 -9.74 -16.53 11.61
CA ALA A 248 -10.89 -15.64 11.51
C ALA A 248 -10.97 -14.88 10.18
N PHE A 249 -9.95 -14.93 9.32
CA PHE A 249 -10.00 -14.24 8.04
C PHE A 249 -11.15 -14.78 7.14
N PRO A 250 -12.04 -13.92 6.60
CA PRO A 250 -13.21 -14.34 5.81
C PRO A 250 -12.85 -14.79 4.39
N SER A 251 -12.06 -15.85 4.28
CA SER A 251 -11.56 -16.41 3.00
C SER A 251 -12.67 -16.86 2.04
N TYR A 252 -13.88 -17.12 2.56
CA TYR A 252 -15.07 -17.49 1.79
C TYR A 252 -15.59 -16.37 0.88
N LEU A 253 -15.18 -15.11 1.11
CA LEU A 253 -15.46 -14.01 0.18
C LEU A 253 -14.68 -14.13 -1.13
N GLY A 254 -13.71 -15.04 -1.17
CA GLY A 254 -12.89 -15.23 -2.34
C GLY A 254 -13.66 -15.85 -3.49
N TYR A 255 -13.54 -15.25 -4.67
CA TYR A 255 -14.11 -15.76 -5.91
C TYR A 255 -13.05 -15.86 -7.00
N TYR A 256 -13.33 -16.65 -8.02
CA TYR A 256 -12.47 -16.71 -9.20
C TYR A 256 -12.96 -15.70 -10.22
N ARG A 257 -12.05 -14.84 -10.69
CA ARG A 257 -12.30 -14.03 -11.88
C ARG A 257 -11.40 -14.51 -13.01
N THR A 258 -11.91 -14.44 -14.23
CA THR A 258 -11.04 -14.48 -15.40
C THR A 258 -10.04 -13.34 -15.26
N SER A 259 -8.74 -13.65 -15.28
CA SER A 259 -7.71 -12.63 -15.49
C SER A 259 -8.07 -11.94 -16.80
N ARG A 260 -8.69 -10.76 -16.74
CA ARG A 260 -9.13 -9.98 -17.89
C ARG A 260 -7.89 -9.48 -18.63
N GLY A 261 -7.10 -10.37 -19.25
CA GLY A 261 -5.88 -10.02 -19.97
C GLY A 261 -4.87 -9.10 -19.26
N HIS A 262 -5.01 -8.92 -17.95
CA HIS A 262 -4.16 -8.10 -17.10
C HIS A 262 -3.28 -9.02 -16.27
N ILE A 263 -1.98 -8.74 -16.27
CA ILE A 263 -1.03 -9.34 -15.34
C ILE A 263 -1.04 -8.47 -14.08
N ASN A 264 -1.41 -9.06 -12.94
CA ASN A 264 -1.33 -8.35 -11.66
C ASN A 264 0.13 -8.08 -11.27
N TYR A 265 0.35 -7.14 -10.35
CA TYR A 265 1.68 -6.71 -9.93
C TYR A 265 2.60 -7.86 -9.46
N ARG A 266 2.04 -8.92 -8.87
CA ARG A 266 2.78 -10.09 -8.37
C ARG A 266 3.35 -10.90 -9.53
N ASN A 267 2.50 -11.17 -10.52
CA ASN A 267 2.92 -11.84 -11.74
C ASN A 267 3.81 -10.94 -12.62
N ALA A 268 3.60 -9.62 -12.64
CA ALA A 268 4.46 -8.71 -13.40
C ALA A 268 5.91 -8.71 -12.88
N ARG A 269 6.10 -8.82 -11.56
CA ARG A 269 7.43 -8.89 -10.93
C ARG A 269 8.13 -10.24 -11.03
N SER A 270 7.43 -11.29 -11.46
CA SER A 270 8.01 -12.63 -11.58
C SER A 270 8.60 -12.92 -12.96
N HIS A 271 8.48 -12.00 -13.92
CA HIS A 271 9.00 -12.14 -15.29
C HIS A 271 10.20 -11.20 -15.50
N GLU A 272 11.13 -11.59 -16.37
CA GLU A 272 12.19 -10.70 -16.85
C GLU A 272 11.59 -9.67 -17.82
N TYR A 273 12.00 -8.40 -17.72
CA TYR A 273 11.40 -7.31 -18.50
C TYR A 273 12.45 -6.34 -19.05
N VAL A 274 12.08 -5.60 -20.11
CA VAL A 274 12.92 -4.61 -20.78
C VAL A 274 12.35 -3.20 -20.61
N LEU A 275 13.20 -2.26 -20.18
CA LEU A 275 12.83 -0.86 -20.00
C LEU A 275 13.05 -0.05 -21.28
N PHE A 276 12.07 0.75 -21.68
CA PHE A 276 12.19 1.76 -22.73
C PHE A 276 11.79 3.13 -22.20
N ILE A 277 12.53 4.17 -22.57
CA ILE A 277 12.18 5.55 -22.25
C ILE A 277 11.94 6.28 -23.57
N VAL A 278 10.79 6.93 -23.70
CA VAL A 278 10.33 7.57 -24.93
C VAL A 278 9.88 9.00 -24.62
N THR A 279 10.26 9.97 -25.44
CA THR A 279 9.89 11.37 -25.26
C THR A 279 8.47 11.66 -25.76
N ARG A 280 7.85 12.76 -25.31
CA ARG A 280 6.61 13.28 -25.91
C ARG A 280 6.74 13.46 -27.42
N GLU A 281 7.90 13.93 -27.87
CA GLU A 281 8.22 14.07 -29.30
C GLU A 281 8.18 12.73 -30.04
N GLN A 282 8.79 11.67 -29.48
CA GLN A 282 8.76 10.32 -30.07
C GLN A 282 7.35 9.70 -30.08
N LEU A 283 6.45 10.15 -29.21
CA LEU A 283 5.03 9.79 -29.24
C LEU A 283 4.20 10.64 -30.23
N GLY A 284 4.79 11.66 -30.84
CA GLY A 284 4.12 12.62 -31.70
C GLY A 284 3.22 13.59 -30.93
N LEU A 285 3.55 13.86 -29.66
CA LEU A 285 2.81 14.71 -28.76
C LEU A 285 3.50 16.07 -28.60
N ASP A 286 2.69 17.13 -28.57
CA ASP A 286 3.14 18.50 -28.35
C ASP A 286 3.70 18.63 -26.93
N GLN A 287 4.91 19.19 -26.80
CA GLN A 287 5.59 19.29 -25.51
C GLN A 287 4.91 20.29 -24.57
N ASP A 288 4.28 21.33 -25.13
CA ASP A 288 3.79 22.50 -24.38
C ASP A 288 2.28 22.44 -24.09
N LYS A 289 1.57 21.41 -24.57
CA LYS A 289 0.13 21.24 -24.34
C LYS A 289 -0.16 20.33 -23.15
N VAL A 290 -1.14 20.77 -22.34
CA VAL A 290 -1.87 19.90 -21.45
C VAL A 290 -2.69 18.92 -22.29
N LEU A 291 -2.47 17.62 -22.11
CA LEU A 291 -3.12 16.56 -22.86
C LEU A 291 -4.17 15.88 -22.00
N GLU A 292 -5.28 15.47 -22.62
CA GLU A 292 -6.21 14.53 -22.01
C GLU A 292 -5.52 13.16 -21.82
N PRO A 293 -5.66 12.49 -20.66
CA PRO A 293 -4.99 11.23 -20.36
C PRO A 293 -5.17 10.15 -21.43
N ILE A 294 -6.35 10.12 -22.08
CA ILE A 294 -6.67 9.13 -23.11
C ILE A 294 -5.85 9.35 -24.39
N THR A 295 -5.61 10.60 -24.80
CA THR A 295 -4.81 10.95 -25.98
C THR A 295 -3.34 10.55 -25.80
N PHE A 296 -2.82 10.72 -24.59
CA PHE A 296 -1.48 10.29 -24.24
C PHE A 296 -1.36 8.76 -24.25
N PHE A 297 -2.32 8.06 -23.66
CA PHE A 297 -2.36 6.60 -23.61
C PHE A 297 -2.43 5.97 -25.01
N GLU A 298 -3.24 6.53 -25.91
CA GLU A 298 -3.35 6.09 -27.30
C GLU A 298 -2.03 6.25 -28.06
N ALA A 299 -1.31 7.37 -27.86
CA ALA A 299 -0.02 7.62 -28.51
C ALA A 299 1.06 6.64 -28.03
N ALA A 300 1.14 6.40 -26.72
CA ALA A 300 2.02 5.42 -26.09
C ALA A 300 1.75 3.99 -26.60
N LYS A 301 0.48 3.57 -26.61
CA LYS A 301 0.03 2.27 -27.11
C LYS A 301 0.42 2.04 -28.57
N ARG A 302 0.20 3.06 -29.42
CA ARG A 302 0.56 3.02 -30.84
C ARG A 302 2.07 2.85 -31.03
N TYR A 303 2.88 3.55 -30.25
CA TYR A 303 4.34 3.46 -30.30
C TYR A 303 4.85 2.04 -29.95
N CYS A 304 4.38 1.46 -28.84
CA CYS A 304 4.75 0.10 -28.44
C CYS A 304 4.33 -0.96 -29.46
N SER A 305 3.07 -0.90 -29.91
CA SER A 305 2.53 -1.88 -30.87
C SER A 305 3.34 -1.92 -32.16
N LYS A 306 3.85 -0.76 -32.56
CA LYS A 306 4.71 -0.57 -33.72
C LYS A 306 6.12 -1.11 -33.48
N MET A 307 6.71 -0.79 -32.33
CA MET A 307 8.09 -1.15 -31.96
C MET A 307 8.28 -2.66 -31.74
N PHE A 308 7.30 -3.33 -31.15
CA PHE A 308 7.41 -4.74 -30.75
C PHE A 308 6.57 -5.69 -31.62
N SER A 309 6.18 -5.25 -32.80
CA SER A 309 5.30 -6.01 -33.72
C SER A 309 5.85 -7.38 -34.16
N THR A 310 7.14 -7.63 -33.98
CA THR A 310 7.85 -8.85 -34.39
C THR A 310 8.27 -9.76 -33.24
N TRP A 311 7.85 -9.47 -32.00
CA TRP A 311 8.15 -10.31 -30.85
C TRP A 311 7.15 -11.46 -30.78
N ASP A 312 7.66 -12.68 -30.56
CA ASP A 312 6.84 -13.89 -30.42
C ASP A 312 6.10 -13.94 -29.06
N GLU A 313 6.57 -13.16 -28.09
CA GLU A 313 6.00 -13.05 -26.74
C GLU A 313 5.05 -11.84 -26.62
N PRO A 314 4.00 -11.94 -25.77
CA PRO A 314 3.07 -10.84 -25.54
C PRO A 314 3.78 -9.63 -24.92
N VAL A 315 3.57 -8.48 -25.53
CA VAL A 315 4.19 -7.20 -25.15
C VAL A 315 3.30 -6.50 -24.13
N TYR A 316 3.90 -6.10 -23.01
CA TYR A 316 3.24 -5.37 -21.94
C TYR A 316 3.73 -3.92 -21.93
N ALA A 317 2.94 -2.96 -21.43
CA ALA A 317 3.29 -1.55 -21.58
C ALA A 317 2.90 -0.72 -20.35
N PHE A 318 3.90 -0.38 -19.52
CA PHE A 318 3.75 0.64 -18.49
C PHE A 318 3.60 2.05 -19.10
N VAL A 319 2.72 2.87 -18.52
CA VAL A 319 2.63 4.29 -18.79
C VAL A 319 2.57 5.05 -17.46
N SER A 320 3.61 5.84 -17.15
CA SER A 320 3.64 6.77 -16.01
C SER A 320 3.59 8.21 -16.50
N LEU A 321 2.71 9.02 -15.94
CA LEU A 321 2.67 10.46 -16.14
C LEU A 321 3.34 11.16 -14.95
N GLN A 322 4.31 12.04 -15.20
CA GLN A 322 4.67 13.06 -14.22
C GLN A 322 4.87 14.43 -14.88
N GLY A 323 4.27 15.46 -14.28
CA GLY A 323 4.54 16.87 -14.59
C GLY A 323 3.35 17.64 -15.17
N GLU A 324 2.71 18.43 -14.29
CA GLU A 324 1.82 19.59 -14.51
C GLU A 324 0.63 19.48 -15.49
N GLY A 325 -0.59 19.62 -14.93
CA GLY A 325 -1.69 20.28 -15.63
C GLY A 325 -2.97 19.49 -15.92
N VAL A 326 -3.11 18.20 -15.58
CA VAL A 326 -4.38 17.49 -15.79
C VAL A 326 -5.23 17.54 -14.51
N VAL A 327 -6.33 18.29 -14.54
CA VAL A 327 -7.38 18.25 -13.50
C VAL A 327 -8.59 17.52 -14.10
N PRO A 328 -8.77 16.22 -13.86
CA PRO A 328 -9.92 15.49 -14.36
C PRO A 328 -11.19 15.91 -13.59
N GLN A 329 -12.36 15.89 -14.24
CA GLN A 329 -13.61 16.19 -13.55
C GLN A 329 -13.93 15.10 -12.51
N LYS A 330 -14.41 15.52 -11.33
CA LYS A 330 -14.59 14.70 -10.11
C LYS A 330 -15.32 13.36 -10.32
N ASN A 331 -16.22 13.30 -11.30
CA ASN A 331 -17.03 12.11 -11.60
C ASN A 331 -16.27 11.08 -12.45
N GLN A 332 -15.42 11.55 -13.36
CA GLN A 332 -14.53 10.69 -14.17
C GLN A 332 -13.35 10.16 -13.33
N ILE A 333 -12.88 10.94 -12.35
CA ILE A 333 -11.92 10.48 -11.34
C ILE A 333 -12.46 9.26 -10.61
N HIS A 334 -13.74 9.25 -10.21
CA HIS A 334 -14.30 8.11 -9.48
C HIS A 334 -14.38 6.85 -10.33
N GLU A 335 -14.76 6.91 -11.61
CA GLU A 335 -14.82 5.72 -12.48
C GLU A 335 -13.43 5.23 -12.88
N ILE A 336 -12.52 6.15 -13.23
CA ILE A 336 -11.13 5.83 -13.58
C ILE A 336 -10.40 5.31 -12.34
N LEU A 337 -10.48 5.98 -11.20
CA LEU A 337 -9.94 5.48 -9.93
C LEU A 337 -10.64 4.21 -9.47
N PHE A 338 -11.92 3.97 -9.75
CA PHE A 338 -12.60 2.73 -9.35
C PHE A 338 -12.17 1.52 -10.19
N GLU A 339 -11.98 1.70 -11.50
CA GLU A 339 -11.39 0.69 -12.40
C GLU A 339 -9.88 0.49 -12.13
N MET A 340 -9.19 1.56 -11.72
CA MET A 340 -7.78 1.54 -11.30
C MET A 340 -7.60 0.89 -9.91
N ASP A 341 -8.32 1.33 -8.87
CA ASP A 341 -8.26 0.81 -7.48
C ASP A 341 -8.56 -0.68 -7.41
N HIS A 342 -9.41 -1.23 -8.30
CA HIS A 342 -9.67 -2.67 -8.41
C HIS A 342 -8.39 -3.54 -8.57
N TYR A 343 -7.22 -2.91 -8.82
CA TYR A 343 -5.89 -3.52 -8.95
C TYR A 343 -4.84 -3.08 -7.90
N SER A 344 -5.25 -2.39 -6.83
CA SER A 344 -4.45 -1.69 -5.80
C SER A 344 -2.93 -1.96 -5.67
N HIS A 345 -2.22 -0.84 -5.41
CA HIS A 345 -0.79 -0.67 -5.05
C HIS A 345 0.13 -0.41 -6.26
N ASP A 346 0.11 0.84 -6.74
CA ASP A 346 0.90 1.36 -7.86
C ASP A 346 0.68 0.59 -9.17
N PHE A 347 -0.34 0.93 -9.97
CA PHE A 347 -0.41 0.38 -11.34
C PHE A 347 0.26 1.30 -12.36
N SER A 348 1.28 0.70 -12.94
CA SER A 348 1.38 0.41 -14.36
C SER A 348 0.25 -0.49 -14.87
N VAL A 349 -0.33 -0.18 -16.04
CA VAL A 349 -1.26 -1.09 -16.74
C VAL A 349 -0.48 -2.10 -17.58
N ILE A 350 -0.97 -3.33 -17.67
CA ILE A 350 -0.50 -4.35 -18.63
C ILE A 350 -1.75 -4.84 -19.40
N ILE A 351 -1.77 -4.69 -20.73
CA ILE A 351 -2.90 -5.12 -21.59
C ILE A 351 -2.42 -6.24 -22.52
N THR A 352 -3.17 -7.35 -22.60
CA THR A 352 -2.90 -8.41 -23.58
C THR A 352 -3.40 -8.08 -24.98
N ARG A 353 -2.76 -8.66 -26.00
CA ARG A 353 -3.13 -8.51 -27.42
C ARG A 353 -4.56 -8.94 -27.74
N ASP A 354 -5.07 -9.98 -27.07
CA ASP A 354 -6.43 -10.49 -27.31
C ASP A 354 -7.53 -9.51 -26.85
N GLU A 355 -7.25 -8.66 -25.86
CA GLU A 355 -8.17 -7.59 -25.43
C GLU A 355 -8.13 -6.40 -26.37
N ILE A 356 -6.99 -6.18 -27.02
CA ILE A 356 -6.84 -5.20 -28.09
C ILE A 356 -7.56 -5.67 -29.35
N ASP A 357 -7.52 -6.96 -29.70
CA ASP A 357 -8.18 -7.48 -30.91
C ASP A 357 -9.71 -7.46 -30.83
N ASN A 358 -10.29 -7.42 -29.61
CA ASN A 358 -11.70 -7.15 -29.40
C ASN A 358 -12.07 -5.67 -29.49
N ILE A 359 -11.12 -4.76 -29.26
CA ILE A 359 -11.30 -3.30 -29.37
C ILE A 359 -10.98 -2.80 -30.79
N ASN A 360 -10.09 -3.47 -31.52
CA ASN A 360 -9.54 -3.03 -32.80
C ASN A 360 -10.12 -3.75 -34.02
N ARG A 361 -11.46 -3.85 -34.09
CA ARG A 361 -12.15 -3.95 -35.39
C ARG A 361 -11.99 -2.69 -36.28
N GLU A 362 -11.10 -1.74 -35.93
CA GLU A 362 -10.84 -0.53 -36.70
C GLU A 362 -9.33 -0.18 -36.81
N ARG A 363 -8.70 -0.73 -37.87
CA ARG A 363 -7.66 -0.17 -38.79
C ARG A 363 -6.29 0.41 -38.29
N SER A 364 -5.21 -0.32 -38.65
CA SER A 364 -3.96 0.00 -39.43
C SER A 364 -3.15 1.30 -39.13
N SER A 365 -1.80 1.40 -39.14
CA SER A 365 -0.65 0.56 -39.58
C SER A 365 0.73 1.27 -39.35
N CYS A 366 1.83 0.48 -39.24
CA CYS A 366 3.25 0.72 -39.67
C CYS A 366 4.36 1.31 -38.75
N GLY A 367 5.34 0.45 -38.34
CA GLY A 367 6.81 0.37 -38.70
C GLY A 367 7.94 1.24 -38.08
N ALA A 368 8.83 0.72 -37.20
CA ALA A 368 10.13 1.34 -36.80
C ALA A 368 11.20 0.31 -36.32
N PHE A 369 12.50 0.65 -36.44
CA PHE A 369 13.71 -0.20 -36.27
C PHE A 369 14.58 0.21 -35.04
N LEU A 370 15.40 -0.74 -34.56
CA LEU A 370 16.28 -0.74 -33.36
C LEU A 370 17.77 -0.43 -33.68
N ASP A 371 18.51 0.09 -32.70
CA ASP A 371 19.97 0.16 -32.72
C ASP A 371 20.57 -0.46 -31.43
N TYR A 372 21.61 -1.29 -31.58
CA TYR A 372 22.24 -2.08 -30.52
C TYR A 372 23.69 -1.60 -30.29
N ALA A 373 24.09 -1.44 -29.02
CA ALA A 373 25.50 -1.31 -28.67
C ALA A 373 26.11 -2.72 -28.37
N PRO A 374 27.25 -3.10 -28.98
CA PRO A 374 27.81 -4.44 -28.83
C PRO A 374 28.83 -4.52 -27.68
N GLY A 375 28.73 -5.55 -26.84
CA GLY A 375 29.83 -5.96 -25.98
C GLY A 375 29.43 -6.65 -24.68
N THR A 376 29.58 -7.98 -24.67
CA THR A 376 29.62 -8.91 -23.51
C THR A 376 28.32 -9.25 -22.77
N ILE A 377 28.13 -10.56 -22.71
CA ILE A 377 27.06 -11.35 -22.11
C ILE A 377 27.25 -11.44 -20.60
N ALA A 378 26.11 -11.59 -19.90
CA ALA A 378 25.90 -11.94 -18.50
C ALA A 378 25.59 -10.78 -17.54
N GLU A 379 24.39 -10.89 -16.96
CA GLU A 379 23.95 -10.34 -15.67
C GLU A 379 23.79 -8.82 -15.57
N ALA A 380 22.69 -8.30 -16.15
CA ALA A 380 22.19 -6.97 -15.81
C ALA A 380 20.65 -7.01 -15.82
N SER A 381 20.01 -6.97 -14.65
CA SER A 381 19.76 -5.78 -13.80
C SER A 381 18.56 -4.97 -14.29
N THR A 382 17.43 -5.37 -13.74
CA THR A 382 16.10 -4.81 -13.89
C THR A 382 15.97 -3.45 -13.20
N LEU A 383 15.53 -2.40 -13.92
CA LEU A 383 15.23 -1.09 -13.34
C LEU A 383 13.71 -0.92 -13.18
N LEU A 384 13.28 -0.78 -11.93
CA LEU A 384 11.88 -0.60 -11.52
C LEU A 384 11.76 0.85 -11.02
N ILE A 385 11.20 1.75 -11.83
CA ILE A 385 11.22 3.18 -11.49
C ILE A 385 10.15 3.44 -10.44
N ARG A 386 10.61 3.65 -9.20
CA ARG A 386 9.81 4.21 -8.11
C ARG A 386 9.74 5.73 -8.27
N PRO A 387 8.62 6.39 -7.92
CA PRO A 387 8.52 7.85 -7.87
C PRO A 387 9.51 8.57 -6.93
N GLN A 388 10.36 7.82 -6.21
CA GLN A 388 11.29 8.34 -5.20
C GLN A 388 12.76 8.31 -5.61
N ASP A 389 13.11 7.78 -6.77
CA ASP A 389 14.48 7.95 -7.24
C ASP A 389 14.63 9.40 -7.70
N LYS A 390 15.30 10.22 -6.89
CA LYS A 390 15.70 11.59 -7.22
C LYS A 390 16.70 11.57 -8.38
N TRP A 391 16.26 11.19 -9.55
CA TRP A 391 16.86 11.65 -10.79
C TRP A 391 16.17 12.98 -11.08
N GLY A 392 16.92 14.01 -11.41
CA GLY A 392 16.33 15.23 -11.94
C GLY A 392 15.75 14.90 -13.32
N TRP A 393 14.47 14.56 -13.38
CA TRP A 393 13.76 14.42 -14.64
C TRP A 393 13.36 15.81 -15.10
N GLU A 394 13.96 16.27 -16.20
CA GLU A 394 13.42 17.40 -16.95
C GLU A 394 12.08 16.96 -17.57
N ALA A 395 11.08 17.85 -17.56
CA ALA A 395 9.76 17.59 -18.13
C ALA A 395 9.89 17.11 -19.59
N GLY A 396 9.23 15.99 -19.97
CA GLY A 396 9.15 15.57 -21.38
C GLY A 396 9.34 14.08 -21.71
N TYR A 397 9.61 13.21 -20.73
CA TYR A 397 9.90 11.78 -20.94
C TYR A 397 8.80 10.85 -20.39
N VAL A 398 8.68 9.65 -20.98
CA VAL A 398 7.74 8.57 -20.65
C VAL A 398 8.51 7.26 -20.52
N ILE A 399 8.14 6.40 -19.57
CA ILE A 399 8.79 5.10 -19.34
C ILE A 399 7.82 3.98 -19.69
N PHE A 400 8.32 2.99 -20.44
CA PHE A 400 7.67 1.74 -20.78
C PHE A 400 8.47 0.58 -20.17
N CYS A 401 7.77 -0.41 -19.62
CA CYS A 401 8.34 -1.71 -19.27
C CYS A 401 7.62 -2.76 -20.11
N VAL A 402 8.37 -3.55 -20.87
CA VAL A 402 7.89 -4.67 -21.70
C VAL A 402 8.18 -5.99 -21.03
#